data_AF-A0A821G1R2-F1
#
_entry.id   AF-A0A821G1R2-F1
#
_cell.length_a   1.000
_cell.length_b   1.000
_cell.length_c   1.000
_cell.angle_alpha   90.00
_cell.angle_beta   90.00
_cell.angle_gamma   90.00
#
_symmetry.space_group_name_H-M   'P 1'
#
loop_
_entity.id
_entity.type
_entity.pdbx_description
1 polymer ?
#
loop_
_entity_poly.entity_id
_entity_poly.type
_entity_poly.pdbx_seq_one_letter_code
_entity_poly.pdbx_strand_id
1 'polypeptide(L)'
;MSVGILFITNVNPSMSSTPFAIINDVSYFTMEKEILFSMQTIFRINDIKPSGTNDRLWYIHLTLTNDSDQQLNDLIERIRVEIQGPSALYRLGTLMVELGEFVKAEEIFETMVQTHI
;
A
#
# COMPACT_ATOMS: atom_id res chain seq x y z
N MET A 1 4.17 23.00 -15.88
CA MET A 1 3.18 23.49 -14.88
C MET A 1 2.92 22.37 -13.89
N SER A 2 3.03 22.60 -12.59
CA SER A 2 2.81 21.60 -11.52
C SER A 2 1.39 21.66 -10.94
N VAL A 3 0.88 20.54 -10.45
CA VAL A 3 -0.38 20.46 -9.70
C VAL A 3 -0.05 20.07 -8.27
N GLY A 4 -0.67 20.74 -7.31
CA GLY A 4 -0.58 20.41 -5.88
C GLY A 4 -1.62 19.36 -5.51
N ILE A 5 -1.21 18.41 -4.67
CA ILE A 5 -2.07 17.36 -4.12
C ILE A 5 -1.98 17.43 -2.59
N LEU A 6 -3.13 17.47 -1.93
CA LEU A 6 -3.24 17.35 -0.48
C LEU A 6 -4.04 16.09 -0.14
N PHE A 7 -3.38 15.15 0.53
CA PHE A 7 -4.04 13.96 1.07
C PHE A 7 -4.72 14.30 2.39
N ILE A 8 -5.99 13.92 2.52
CA ILE A 8 -6.79 14.12 3.72
C ILE A 8 -7.16 12.75 4.27
N THR A 9 -6.60 12.40 5.42
CA THR A 9 -6.80 11.11 6.09
C THR A 9 -7.56 11.30 7.40
N ASN A 10 -8.68 10.60 7.57
CA ASN A 10 -9.36 10.49 8.86
C ASN A 10 -9.05 9.12 9.47
N VAL A 11 -8.33 9.12 10.60
CA VAL A 11 -7.95 7.89 11.29
C VAL A 11 -8.67 7.79 12.63
N ASN A 12 -9.31 6.64 12.87
CA ASN A 12 -9.95 6.34 14.14
C ASN A 12 -9.02 5.43 14.96
N PRO A 13 -8.44 5.92 16.07
CA PRO A 13 -7.54 5.13 16.92
C PRO A 13 -8.20 3.86 17.49
N SER A 14 -9.52 3.85 17.64
CA SER A 14 -10.26 2.76 18.26
C SER A 14 -10.65 1.62 17.30
N MET A 15 -10.43 1.79 15.98
CA MET A 15 -10.95 0.87 14.95
C MET A 15 -9.86 0.25 14.07
N SER A 16 -8.59 0.59 14.28
CA SER A 16 -7.54 0.23 13.33
C SER A 16 -6.78 -1.02 13.74
N SER A 17 -6.69 -2.00 12.83
CA SER A 17 -5.71 -3.10 12.90
C SER A 17 -4.30 -2.63 12.51
N THR A 18 -4.17 -1.42 11.96
CA THR A 18 -2.92 -0.84 11.49
C THR A 18 -2.30 0.05 12.57
N PRO A 19 -1.12 -0.30 13.12
CA PRO A 19 -0.45 0.53 14.10
C PRO A 19 -0.03 1.90 13.53
N PHE A 20 -0.26 2.95 14.32
CA PHE A 20 0.28 4.28 14.06
C PHE A 20 0.60 4.99 15.39
N ALA A 21 1.51 5.95 15.35
CA ALA A 21 1.93 6.69 16.53
C ALA A 21 2.19 8.15 16.21
N ILE A 22 1.89 9.02 17.16
CA ILE A 22 2.41 10.39 17.17
C ILE A 22 3.85 10.31 17.66
N ILE A 23 4.79 10.85 16.89
CA ILE A 23 6.23 10.69 17.16
C ILE A 23 6.93 12.02 17.51
N ASN A 24 6.18 12.98 18.05
CA ASN A 24 6.68 14.31 18.40
C ASN A 24 7.95 14.29 19.27
N ASP A 25 8.06 13.33 20.19
CA ASP A 25 9.17 13.25 21.14
C ASP A 25 10.48 12.74 20.52
N VAL A 26 10.40 12.15 19.33
CA VAL A 26 11.56 11.57 18.61
C VAL A 26 11.74 12.13 17.19
N SER A 27 10.78 12.93 16.71
CA SER A 27 10.87 13.59 15.41
C SER A 27 11.89 14.73 15.44
N TYR A 28 12.64 14.89 14.34
CA TYR A 28 13.57 16.00 14.17
C TYR A 28 12.85 17.36 14.17
N PHE A 29 11.61 17.39 13.66
CA PHE A 29 10.77 18.59 13.59
C PHE A 29 9.56 18.46 14.52
N THR A 30 9.74 18.77 15.79
CA THR A 30 8.74 18.59 16.85
C THR A 30 7.42 19.36 16.63
N MET A 31 7.42 20.39 15.78
CA MET A 31 6.26 21.24 15.50
C MET A 31 5.32 20.67 14.42
N GLU A 32 5.74 19.65 13.68
CA GLU A 32 4.98 19.10 12.55
C GLU A 32 3.78 18.24 12.98
N LYS A 33 3.74 17.83 14.25
CA LYS A 33 2.72 16.91 14.79
C LYS A 33 2.67 15.62 13.97
N GLU A 34 3.85 15.06 13.69
CA GLU A 34 4.03 13.93 12.81
C GLU A 34 3.33 12.66 13.34
N ILE A 35 2.60 12.00 12.44
CA ILE A 35 1.97 10.71 12.68
C ILE A 35 2.67 9.68 11.78
N LEU A 36 3.34 8.71 12.40
CA LEU A 36 4.00 7.62 11.72
C LEU A 36 3.06 6.41 11.66
N PHE A 37 2.77 5.94 10.45
CA PHE A 37 2.08 4.68 10.20
C PHE A 37 3.10 3.55 10.05
N SER A 38 2.73 2.33 10.44
CA SER A 38 3.54 1.16 10.13
C SER A 38 3.72 0.97 8.63
N MET A 39 4.80 0.30 8.24
CA MET A 39 4.97 -0.17 6.87
C MET A 39 3.77 -1.03 6.44
N GLN A 40 3.55 -1.11 5.12
CA GLN A 40 2.41 -1.80 4.49
C GLN A 40 1.02 -1.25 4.88
N THR A 41 0.93 0.00 5.33
CA THR A 41 -0.36 0.67 5.50
C THR A 41 -1.01 0.94 4.14
N ILE A 42 -2.27 0.53 3.99
CA ILE A 42 -3.07 0.73 2.78
C ILE A 42 -4.17 1.77 3.05
N PHE A 43 -4.34 2.71 2.11
CA PHE A 43 -5.41 3.69 2.13
C PHE A 43 -6.28 3.53 0.88
N ARG A 44 -7.61 3.60 1.06
CA ARG A 44 -8.57 3.70 -0.04
C ARG A 44 -8.81 5.15 -0.39
N ILE A 45 -8.74 5.48 -1.68
CA ILE A 45 -9.25 6.75 -2.21
C ILE A 45 -10.77 6.71 -2.21
N ASN A 46 -11.40 7.61 -1.45
CA ASN A 46 -12.85 7.75 -1.45
C ASN A 46 -13.32 8.74 -2.51
N ASP A 47 -12.65 9.89 -2.59
CA ASP A 47 -12.95 10.91 -3.57
C ASP A 47 -11.75 11.83 -3.85
N ILE A 48 -11.80 12.46 -5.02
CA ILE A 48 -10.84 13.45 -5.48
C ILE A 48 -11.62 14.70 -5.85
N LYS A 49 -11.31 15.83 -5.22
CA LYS A 49 -12.03 17.09 -5.41
C LYS A 49 -11.06 18.25 -5.62
N PRO A 50 -11.39 19.24 -6.46
CA PRO A 50 -10.63 20.48 -6.47
C PRO A 50 -10.75 21.17 -5.11
N SER A 51 -9.71 21.87 -4.69
CA SER A 51 -9.67 22.60 -3.42
C SER A 51 -10.74 23.70 -3.33
N GLY A 52 -11.24 24.17 -4.48
CA GLY A 52 -12.23 25.24 -4.60
C GLY A 52 -11.67 26.65 -4.39
N THR A 53 -10.50 26.78 -3.75
CA THR A 53 -9.81 28.05 -3.51
C THR A 53 -8.58 28.25 -4.40
N ASN A 54 -8.05 27.17 -4.96
CA ASN A 54 -6.92 27.17 -5.88
C ASN A 54 -7.15 26.10 -6.96
N ASP A 55 -7.29 26.53 -8.21
CA ASP A 55 -7.57 25.67 -9.36
C ASP A 55 -6.46 24.64 -9.65
N ARG A 56 -5.30 24.80 -9.00
CA ARG A 56 -4.15 23.90 -9.13
C ARG A 56 -3.91 23.05 -7.89
N LEU A 57 -4.83 23.06 -6.92
CA LEU A 57 -4.77 22.22 -5.72
C LEU A 57 -5.94 21.24 -5.68
N TRP A 58 -5.63 19.96 -5.49
CA TRP A 58 -6.61 18.89 -5.38
C TRP A 58 -6.55 18.22 -4.01
N TYR A 59 -7.73 17.93 -3.47
CA TYR A 59 -7.90 17.19 -2.24
C TYR A 59 -8.23 15.74 -2.57
N ILE A 60 -7.47 14.83 -1.97
CA ILE A 60 -7.68 13.38 -2.09
C ILE A 60 -8.07 12.87 -0.72
N HIS A 61 -9.34 12.48 -0.57
CA HIS A 61 -9.85 11.93 0.68
C HIS A 61 -9.53 10.45 0.75
N LEU A 62 -8.82 10.07 1.82
CA LEU A 62 -8.33 8.73 2.06
C LEU A 62 -8.95 8.14 3.33
N THR A 63 -9.35 6.88 3.26
CA THR A 63 -9.73 6.07 4.43
C THR A 63 -8.70 4.97 4.64
N LEU A 64 -8.23 4.83 5.87
CA LEU A 64 -7.38 3.72 6.28
C LEU A 64 -8.17 2.40 6.16
N THR A 65 -7.65 1.44 5.39
CA THR A 65 -8.27 0.12 5.29
C THR A 65 -7.96 -0.72 6.53
N ASN A 66 -8.70 -1.80 6.73
CA ASN A 66 -8.45 -2.77 7.80
C ASN A 66 -8.70 -4.20 7.31
N ASP A 67 -8.51 -5.18 8.18
CA ASP A 67 -8.61 -6.60 7.84
C ASP A 67 -10.05 -7.03 7.45
N SER A 68 -11.05 -6.22 7.84
CA SER A 68 -12.46 -6.44 7.48
C SER A 68 -12.86 -5.82 6.14
N ASP A 69 -11.90 -5.25 5.42
CA ASP A 69 -12.14 -4.62 4.13
C ASP A 69 -12.41 -5.65 3.03
N GLN A 70 -13.70 -5.84 2.69
CA GLN A 70 -14.13 -6.88 1.76
C GLN A 70 -13.51 -6.72 0.37
N GLN A 71 -13.40 -5.50 -0.15
CA GLN A 71 -12.84 -5.30 -1.50
C GLN A 71 -11.34 -5.62 -1.54
N LEU A 72 -10.61 -5.27 -0.47
CA LEU A 72 -9.20 -5.62 -0.35
C LEU A 72 -9.03 -7.14 -0.25
N ASN A 73 -9.87 -7.81 0.54
CA ASN A 73 -9.88 -9.26 0.67
C ASN A 73 -10.19 -9.95 -0.66
N ASP A 74 -11.22 -9.50 -1.39
CA ASP A 74 -11.59 -10.04 -2.70
C ASP A 74 -10.45 -9.90 -3.72
N LEU A 75 -9.76 -8.75 -3.70
CA LEU A 75 -8.59 -8.51 -4.56
C LEU A 75 -7.43 -9.46 -4.23
N ILE A 76 -7.11 -9.61 -2.93
CA ILE A 76 -6.03 -10.51 -2.48
C ILE A 76 -6.34 -11.95 -2.89
N GLU A 77 -7.57 -12.41 -2.69
CA GLU A 77 -7.97 -13.77 -3.08
C GLU A 77 -7.94 -13.95 -4.60
N ARG A 78 -8.35 -12.95 -5.37
CA ARG A 78 -8.25 -13.01 -6.83
C ARG A 78 -6.79 -13.16 -7.28
N ILE A 79 -5.88 -12.36 -6.74
CA ILE A 79 -4.45 -12.44 -7.04
C ILE A 79 -3.91 -13.83 -6.67
N ARG A 80 -4.28 -14.37 -5.48
CA ARG A 80 -3.87 -15.72 -5.06
C ARG A 80 -4.31 -16.79 -6.03
N VAL A 81 -5.50 -16.67 -6.62
CA VAL A 81 -6.01 -17.59 -7.64
C VAL A 81 -5.23 -17.48 -8.95
N GLU A 82 -4.91 -16.26 -9.39
CA GLU A 82 -4.19 -16.01 -10.64
C GLU A 82 -2.73 -16.51 -10.58
N ILE A 83 -2.06 -16.34 -9.45
CA ILE A 83 -0.66 -16.78 -9.27
C ILE A 83 -0.52 -18.20 -8.71
N GLN A 84 -1.57 -19.03 -8.75
CA GLN A 84 -1.53 -20.38 -8.17
C GLN A 84 -0.37 -21.21 -8.70
N GLY A 85 0.18 -22.07 -7.84
CA GLY A 85 1.23 -22.98 -8.25
C GLY A 85 1.91 -23.72 -7.11
N PRO A 86 2.86 -24.61 -7.47
CA PRO A 86 3.33 -25.71 -6.62
C PRO A 86 4.15 -25.27 -5.40
N SER A 87 4.81 -24.10 -5.44
CA SER A 87 5.68 -23.64 -4.37
C SER A 87 5.48 -22.14 -4.10
N ALA A 88 5.91 -21.67 -2.92
CA ALA A 88 5.86 -20.25 -2.60
C ALA A 88 6.72 -19.41 -3.56
N LEU A 89 7.90 -19.91 -3.94
CA LEU A 89 8.79 -19.25 -4.91
C LEU A 89 8.16 -19.19 -6.30
N TYR A 90 7.47 -20.25 -6.74
CA TYR A 90 6.75 -20.23 -8.01
C TYR A 90 5.70 -19.12 -8.03
N ARG A 91 4.85 -19.05 -7.01
CA ARG A 91 3.80 -18.03 -6.91
C ARG A 91 4.39 -16.61 -6.88
N LEU A 92 5.51 -16.42 -6.16
CA LEU A 92 6.21 -15.15 -6.10
C LEU A 92 6.82 -14.75 -7.45
N GLY A 93 7.44 -15.69 -8.16
CA GLY A 93 7.98 -15.45 -9.50
C GLY A 93 6.88 -15.09 -10.49
N THR A 94 5.76 -15.82 -10.48
CA THR A 94 4.58 -15.51 -11.30
C THR A 94 4.01 -14.13 -10.97
N LEU A 95 3.93 -13.76 -9.70
CA LEU A 95 3.51 -12.41 -9.30
C LEU A 95 4.43 -11.33 -9.89
N MET A 96 5.75 -11.53 -9.89
CA MET A 96 6.67 -10.56 -10.51
C MET A 96 6.44 -10.43 -12.01
N VAL A 97 6.10 -11.53 -12.71
CA VAL A 97 5.74 -11.49 -14.14
C VAL A 97 4.47 -10.65 -14.36
N GLU A 98 3.41 -10.87 -13.57
CA GLU A 98 2.16 -10.09 -13.66
C GLU A 98 2.37 -8.60 -13.38
N LEU A 99 3.33 -8.27 -12.51
CA LEU A 99 3.71 -6.88 -12.21
C LEU A 99 4.67 -6.27 -13.25
N GLY A 100 5.12 -7.02 -14.26
CA GLY A 100 6.09 -6.58 -15.26
C GLY A 100 7.54 -6.50 -14.78
N GLU A 101 7.84 -7.08 -13.61
CA GLU A 101 9.15 -7.08 -12.96
C GLU A 101 9.98 -8.30 -13.41
N PHE A 102 10.26 -8.40 -14.71
CA PHE A 102 10.83 -9.61 -15.33
C PHE A 102 12.21 -10.00 -14.78
N VAL A 103 13.07 -9.04 -14.46
CA VAL A 103 14.40 -9.31 -13.89
C VAL A 103 14.28 -10.01 -12.54
N LYS A 104 13.39 -9.51 -11.66
CA LYS A 104 13.15 -10.14 -10.36
C LYS A 104 12.49 -11.51 -10.52
N ALA A 105 11.60 -11.65 -11.50
CA ALA A 105 10.97 -12.93 -11.80
C ALA A 105 12.02 -14.00 -12.17
N GLU A 106 12.96 -13.66 -13.05
CA GLU A 106 14.08 -14.52 -13.43
C GLU A 106 14.91 -14.94 -12.22
N GLU A 107 15.37 -13.98 -11.40
CA GLU A 107 16.14 -14.26 -10.18
C GLU A 107 15.41 -15.24 -9.23
N ILE A 108 14.09 -15.08 -9.06
CA ILE A 108 13.28 -15.95 -8.21
C ILE A 108 13.17 -17.35 -8.82
N PHE A 109 12.95 -17.47 -10.13
CA PHE A 109 12.84 -18.77 -10.78
C PHE A 109 14.17 -19.52 -10.81
N GLU A 110 15.29 -18.83 -11.01
CA GLU A 110 16.63 -19.41 -10.89
C GLU A 110 16.87 -19.94 -9.47
N THR A 111 16.55 -19.14 -8.44
CA THR A 111 16.63 -19.55 -7.04
C THR A 111 15.78 -20.78 -6.76
N MET A 112 14.57 -20.84 -7.32
CA MET A 112 13.67 -21.98 -7.18
C MET A 112 14.28 -23.27 -7.73
N VAL A 113 14.89 -23.21 -8.91
CA VAL A 113 15.56 -24.36 -9.55
C VAL A 113 16.77 -24.81 -8.74
N GLN A 114 17.61 -23.87 -8.29
CA GLN A 114 18.81 -24.17 -7.51
C GLN A 114 18.50 -24.80 -6.14
N THR A 115 17.36 -24.47 -5.54
CA THR A 115 16.96 -24.97 -4.21
C THR A 115 16.30 -26.37 -4.26
N HIS A 116 15.90 -26.85 -5.44
CA HIS A 116 15.27 -28.18 -5.63
C HIS A 116 16.24 -29.26 -6.16
N ILE A 117 17.56 -29.01 -6.09
CA ILE A 117 18.65 -29.96 -6.35
C ILE A 117 19.31 -30.30 -5.00
#